data_AF-A0A1V5JR26-F1
#
_entry.id   AF-A0A1V5JR26-F1
#
_cell.length_a   1.000
_cell.length_b   1.000
_cell.length_c   1.000
_cell.angle_alpha   90.00
_cell.angle_beta   90.00
_cell.angle_gamma   90.00
#
_symmetry.space_group_name_H-M   'P 1'
#
loop_
_entity.id
_entity.type
_entity.pdbx_description
1 polymer ?
#
loop_
_entity_poly.entity_id
_entity_poly.type
_entity_poly.pdbx_seq_one_letter_code
_entity_poly.pdbx_strand_id
1 'polypeptide(L)' 'MDDKYLGELARYVEAKMVEIGKIMPHAEPLRVALVALLNFADENIQLQREQESFQRLMDRVDRQISLIEDDQG' A
#
# COMPACT_ATOMS: atom_id res chain seq x y z
N MET A 1 7.64 18.99 5.11
CA MET A 1 6.41 18.42 4.53
C MET A 1 5.69 19.56 3.83
N ASP A 2 5.14 19.31 2.65
CA ASP A 2 4.24 20.24 1.98
C ASP A 2 2.88 20.23 2.71
N ASP A 3 2.32 21.40 3.01
CA ASP A 3 1.03 21.55 3.68
C ASP A 3 -0.10 20.86 2.90
N LYS A 4 0.01 20.82 1.57
CA LYS A 4 -0.94 20.10 0.72
C LYS A 4 -0.90 18.59 1.00
N TYR A 5 0.31 18.03 1.08
CA TYR A 5 0.50 16.61 1.38
C TYR A 5 -0.02 16.25 2.77
N LEU A 6 0.24 17.10 3.77
CA LEU A 6 -0.29 16.88 5.12
C LEU A 6 -1.83 16.88 5.14
N GLY A 7 -2.47 17.79 4.39
CA GLY A 7 -3.93 17.84 4.26
C GLY A 7 -4.52 16.63 3.51
N GLU A 8 -3.82 16.08 2.53
CA GLU A 8 -4.21 14.82 1.87
C GLU A 8 -4.09 13.63 2.82
N LEU A 9 -2.98 13.55 3.56
CA LEU A 9 -2.77 12.50 4.56
C LEU A 9 -3.82 12.52 5.67
N ALA A 10 -4.14 13.71 6.19
CA ALA A 10 -5.17 13.86 7.22
C ALA A 10 -6.54 13.37 6.75
N ARG A 11 -6.94 13.73 5.51
CA ARG A 11 -8.21 13.27 4.92
C ARG A 11 -8.23 11.75 4.71
N TYR A 12 -7.11 11.16 4.30
CA TYR A 12 -6.99 9.72 4.15
C TYR A 12 -7.16 8.99 5.49
N VAL A 13 -6.48 9.47 6.53
CA VAL A 13 -6.60 8.93 7.90
C VAL A 13 -8.03 9.05 8.42
N GLU A 14 -8.64 10.23 8.28
CA GLU A 14 -10.01 10.48 8.73
C GLU A 14 -11.02 9.56 8.03
N ALA A 15 -10.94 9.42 6.71
CA ALA A 15 -11.82 8.54 5.96
C ALA A 15 -11.77 7.09 6.48
N LYS A 16 -10.57 6.57 6.76
CA LYS A 16 -10.39 5.22 7.30
C LYS A 16 -10.93 5.09 8.73
N MET A 17 -10.69 6.09 9.57
CA MET A 17 -11.22 6.09 10.94
C MET A 17 -12.76 6.12 10.95
N VAL A 18 -13.39 6.87 10.05
CA VAL A 18 -14.85 6.89 9.88
C VAL A 18 -15.37 5.53 9.42
N GLU A 19 -14.70 4.88 8.46
CA GLU A 19 -15.06 3.53 8.00
C GLU A 19 -15.00 2.50 9.14
N ILE A 20 -13.89 2.47 9.88
CA ILE A 20 -13.71 1.55 11.01
C ILE A 20 -14.71 1.86 12.12
N GLY A 21 -14.99 3.13 12.39
CA GLY A 21 -16.01 3.56 13.36
C GLY A 21 -17.41 3.03 13.03
N LYS A 22 -17.76 2.91 11.74
CA LYS A 22 -19.03 2.29 11.32
C LYS A 22 -19.06 0.78 11.60
N ILE A 23 -17.93 0.09 11.48
CA ILE A 23 -17.80 -1.34 11.78
C ILE A 23 -17.77 -1.58 13.30
N MET A 24 -17.26 -0.61 14.07
CA MET A 24 -17.09 -0.68 15.53
C MET A 24 -17.82 0.47 16.25
N PRO A 25 -19.17 0.54 16.19
CA PRO A 25 -19.95 1.71 16.59
C PRO A 25 -19.90 2.07 18.09
N HIS A 26 -19.43 1.16 18.94
CA HIS A 26 -19.29 1.37 20.39
C HIS A 26 -17.82 1.41 20.85
N ALA A 27 -16.87 1.46 19.92
CA ALA A 27 -15.46 1.55 20.27
C ALA A 27 -15.06 2.98 20.63
N GLU A 28 -14.25 3.10 21.68
CA GLU A 28 -13.60 4.36 22.04
C GLU A 28 -12.75 4.90 20.87
N PRO A 29 -12.65 6.23 20.67
CA PRO A 29 -11.91 6.82 19.55
C PRO A 29 -10.46 6.34 19.44
N LEU A 30 -9.78 6.13 20.57
CA LEU A 30 -8.42 5.59 20.59
C LEU A 30 -8.35 4.17 20.00
N ARG A 31 -9.35 3.34 20.28
CA ARG A 31 -9.42 1.97 19.73
C ARG A 31 -9.61 2.01 18.22
N VAL A 32 -10.48 2.91 17.72
CA VAL A 32 -10.66 3.12 16.28
C VAL A 32 -9.34 3.56 15.62
N ALA A 33 -8.62 4.50 16.23
CA ALA A 33 -7.32 4.96 15.72
C ALA A 33 -6.26 3.85 15.69
N LEU A 34 -6.20 3.01 16.72
CA LEU A 34 -5.28 1.87 16.76
C LEU A 34 -5.58 0.85 15.65
N VAL A 35 -6.87 0.55 15.41
CA VAL A 35 -7.25 -0.35 14.31
C VAL A 35 -6.95 0.28 12.95
N ALA A 36 -7.15 1.59 12.78
CA ALA A 36 -6.79 2.30 11.56
C ALA A 36 -5.28 2.21 11.27
N LEU A 37 -4.44 2.43 12.29
CA LEU A 37 -2.99 2.28 12.19
C LEU A 37 -2.58 0.85 11.79
N LEU A 38 -3.18 -0.16 12.41
CA LEU A 38 -2.91 -1.56 12.05
C LEU A 38 -3.34 -1.88 10.62
N ASN A 39 -4.47 -1.33 10.17
CA ASN A 39 -4.95 -1.50 8.81
C ASN A 39 -3.99 -0.84 7.79
N PHE A 40 -3.52 0.38 8.05
CA PHE A 40 -2.52 1.02 7.19
C PHE A 40 -1.18 0.27 7.15
N ALA A 41 -0.74 -0.27 8.28
CA ALA A 41 0.47 -1.09 8.34
C ALA A 41 0.32 -2.37 7.49
N ASP A 42 -0.84 -3.03 7.57
CA ASP A 42 -1.13 -4.22 6.76
C ASP A 42 -1.21 -3.88 5.26
N GLU A 43 -1.91 -2.79 4.88
CA GLU A 43 -1.95 -2.28 3.50
C GLU A 43 -0.53 -2.02 2.95
N ASN A 44 0.34 -1.42 3.75
CA ASN A 44 1.72 -1.16 3.34
C ASN A 44 2.51 -2.44 3.08
N ILE A 45 2.37 -3.45 3.95
CA ILE A 45 3.00 -4.76 3.79
C ILE A 45 2.47 -5.46 2.53
N GLN A 46 1.17 -5.37 2.25
CA GLN A 46 0.57 -5.94 1.03
C GLN A 46 1.16 -5.27 -0.22
N LEU A 47 1.21 -3.93 -0.25
CA LEU A 47 1.80 -3.18 -1.37
C LEU A 47 3.28 -3.50 -1.59
N GLN A 48 4.06 -3.70 -0.52
CA GLN A 48 5.45 -4.13 -0.62
C GLN A 48 5.57 -5.51 -1.29
N ARG A 49 4.70 -6.46 -0.91
CA ARG A 49 4.67 -7.80 -1.52
C ARG A 49 4.28 -7.75 -2.99
N GLU A 50 3.31 -6.91 -3.35
CA GLU A 50 2.93 -6.69 -4.75
C GLU A 50 4.08 -6.08 -5.55
N GLN A 51 4.76 -5.08 -5.00
CA GLN A 51 5.94 -4.47 -5.63
C GLN A 51 7.04 -5.51 -5.88
N GLU A 52 7.35 -6.36 -4.89
CA GLU A 52 8.31 -7.45 -5.07
C GLU A 52 7.88 -8.44 -6.16
N SER A 53 6.59 -8.75 -6.25
CA SER A 53 6.04 -9.63 -7.28
C SER A 53 6.23 -9.02 -8.67
N PHE A 54 5.91 -7.74 -8.83
CA PHE A 54 6.11 -7.02 -10.09
C PHE A 54 7.59 -6.94 -10.47
N GLN A 55 8.48 -6.69 -9.50
CA GLN A 55 9.91 -6.68 -9.77
C GLN A 55 10.41 -8.04 -10.30
N ARG A 56 9.97 -9.15 -9.68
CA ARG A 56 10.32 -10.49 -10.18
C ARG A 56 9.78 -10.76 -11.59
N LEU A 57 8.63 -10.20 -11.95
CA LEU A 57 8.07 -10.30 -13.30
C LEU A 57 8.92 -9.51 -14.30
N MET A 58 9.30 -8.27 -13.96
CA MET A 58 10.22 -7.45 -14.76
C MET A 58 11.54 -8.19 -15.01
N ASP A 59 12.18 -8.73 -13.96
CA ASP A 59 13.44 -9.47 -14.09
C ASP A 59 13.29 -10.72 -14.99
N ARG A 60 12.11 -11.33 -15.04
CA ARG A 60 11.82 -12.46 -15.95
C ARG A 60 11.68 -11.98 -17.39
N VAL A 61 10.99 -10.86 -17.62
CA VAL A 61 10.86 -10.25 -18.95
C VAL A 61 12.23 -9.85 -19.48
N ASP A 62 13.05 -9.17 -18.67
CA ASP A 62 14.39 -8.76 -19.06
C ASP A 62 15.26 -9.95 -19.48
N ARG A 63 15.24 -11.05 -18.69
CA ARG A 63 15.94 -12.29 -19.07
C ARG A 63 15.44 -12.87 -20.39
N GLN A 64 14.13 -12.84 -20.65
CA GLN A 64 13.58 -13.34 -21.91
C GLN A 64 13.98 -12.48 -23.10
N ILE A 65 14.06 -11.16 -22.92
CA ILE A 65 14.54 -10.24 -23.96
C ILE A 65 16.00 -10.54 -24.28
N SER A 66 16.87 -10.69 -23.27
CA SER A 66 18.28 -11.01 -23.48
C SER A 66 18.49 -12.31 -24.25
N LEU A 67 17.71 -13.36 -23.96
CA LEU A 67 17.78 -14.63 -24.70
C LEU A 67 17.41 -14.47 -26.20
N ILE A 68 16.45 -13.60 -26.52
CA ILE A 68 16.05 -13.33 -27.90
C ILE A 68 17.12 -12.52 -28.63
N GLU A 69 17.75 -11.57 -27.95
CA GLU A 69 18.84 -10.77 -28.50
C GLU A 69 20.08 -11.63 -28.77
N ASP A 70 20.41 -12.56 -27.88
CA ASP A 70 21.53 -13.51 -28.03
C ASP A 70 21.30 -14.52 -29.16
N ASP A 71 20.05 -14.97 -29.40
CA ASP A 71 19.70 -15.91 -30.48
C ASP A 71 19.70 -15.27 -31.89
N GLN A 72 19.76 -13.93 -31.99
CA GLN A 72 19.79 -13.20 -33.28
C GLN A 72 21.15 -12.62 -33.65
N GLY A 73 22.19 -12.82 -32.82
CA GLY A 73 23.59 -12.49 -33.11
C GLY A 73 24.38 -13.68 -33.63
#